data_AF-A0A661HQF2-F1
#
_entry.id   AF-A0A661HQF2-F1
#
_cell.length_a   1.000
_cell.length_b   1.000
_cell.length_c   1.000
_cell.angle_alpha   90.00
_cell.angle_beta   90.00
_cell.angle_gamma   90.00
#
_symmetry.space_group_name_H-M   'P 1'
#
loop_
_entity.id
_entity.type
_entity.pdbx_description
1 polymer ?
#
loop_
_entity_poly.entity_id
_entity_poly.type
_entity_poly.pdbx_seq_one_letter_code
_entity_poly.pdbx_strand_id
1 'polypeptide(L)'
;MQLGIKNRLRLISLLPILILFSLSSYYVYNSYISYQSAQELYIKLNENKFTNNLMSNLSRERGLTVMYLGNSSDRTHKSLQTQRNIVDKKLQEYSANVHTSSGKLAKDIAYVQQSRKAIDKQDIEFDEVFNDIFGVAQNDALTQFQELSAFRLDDQISALTSAYLNLIHAKNFTGSERDFISYTLARSTAFDPEELNTWLSLIGKADAIYIRAAILPETKQELDEIFKDEDNLGLFEDITTERTEIMQAVNDGLYATRAGSWFSMLTEKINLIDEAEIVLLTAMDKRASEVQNEAIQILSGAVSIWIISIIIALLGLLMATDIAKNIKNLEAVLNRAASGTSLTDDNNDHNINLDTSAGTTQAYALLESIIEQTRQDKQFALEASEAKSMFLANMSHEIRTPLNGIVGFTELLKDTDLHDEQREFVDIIEKSSENLLEIINNILDLSKIESNKLEIEEIVFNANEEFESAVEV
;
A
#
# COMPACT_ATOMS: atom_id res chain seq x y z
N MET A 1 36.87 7.63 13.67
CA MET A 1 35.75 7.62 14.64
C MET A 1 35.08 6.27 14.59
N GLN A 2 35.22 5.44 15.62
CA GLN A 2 34.46 4.20 15.73
C GLN A 2 33.04 4.55 16.20
N LEU A 3 32.03 4.26 15.39
CA LEU A 3 30.63 4.33 15.82
C LEU A 3 30.41 3.30 16.94
N GLY A 4 29.79 3.68 18.05
CA GLY A 4 29.41 2.72 19.10
C GLY A 4 28.34 1.73 18.61
N ILE A 5 28.21 0.57 19.27
CA ILE A 5 27.33 -0.54 18.81
C ILE A 5 25.90 -0.09 18.55
N LYS A 6 25.36 0.76 19.44
CA LYS A 6 24.00 1.31 19.30
C LYS A 6 23.81 2.04 17.97
N ASN A 7 24.80 2.83 17.54
CA ASN A 7 24.71 3.59 16.30
C ASN A 7 24.94 2.70 15.08
N ARG A 8 25.79 1.67 15.17
CA ARG A 8 25.97 0.69 14.08
C ARG A 8 24.72 -0.15 13.87
N LEU A 9 24.12 -0.68 14.94
CA LEU A 9 22.88 -1.45 14.89
C LEU A 9 21.73 -0.62 14.30
N ARG A 10 21.61 0.65 14.72
CA ARG A 10 20.64 1.58 14.14
C ARG A 10 20.91 1.86 12.68
N LEU A 11 22.16 1.99 12.25
CA LEU A 11 22.49 2.29 10.86
C LEU A 11 22.20 1.08 9.95
N ILE A 12 22.54 -0.13 10.42
CA ILE A 12 22.25 -1.39 9.71
C ILE A 12 20.73 -1.63 9.62
N SER A 13 19.97 -1.32 10.68
CA SER A 13 18.52 -1.48 10.64
C SER A 13 17.81 -0.36 9.87
N LEU A 14 18.15 0.90 10.09
CA LEU A 14 17.43 2.05 9.52
C LEU A 14 17.74 2.29 8.04
N LEU A 15 18.98 2.10 7.56
CA LEU A 15 19.33 2.51 6.19
C LEU A 15 18.50 1.78 5.13
N PRO A 16 18.36 0.43 5.13
CA PRO A 16 17.50 -0.28 4.17
C PRO A 16 16.03 0.11 4.31
N ILE A 17 15.59 0.36 5.54
CA ILE A 17 14.21 0.75 5.85
C ILE A 17 13.90 2.15 5.32
N LEU A 18 14.85 3.08 5.42
CA LEU A 18 14.70 4.45 4.93
C LEU A 18 14.63 4.47 3.39
N ILE A 19 15.40 3.61 2.72
CA ILE A 19 15.29 3.37 1.28
C ILE A 19 13.91 2.80 0.93
N LEU A 20 13.44 1.77 1.66
CA LEU A 20 12.13 1.17 1.46
C LEU A 20 11.00 2.20 1.68
N PHE A 21 11.10 3.03 2.71
CA PHE A 21 10.15 4.09 3.01
C PHE A 21 10.13 5.15 1.92
N SER A 22 11.29 5.58 1.43
CA SER A 22 11.38 6.55 0.34
C SER A 22 10.77 6.00 -0.96
N LEU A 23 11.06 4.74 -1.29
CA LEU A 23 10.53 4.08 -2.48
C LEU A 23 9.01 3.90 -2.37
N SER A 24 8.52 3.36 -1.25
CA SER A 24 7.09 3.19 -1.02
C SER A 24 6.34 4.53 -0.98
N SER A 25 6.92 5.59 -0.43
CA SER A 25 6.34 6.94 -0.45
C SER A 25 6.18 7.46 -1.88
N TYR A 26 7.18 7.26 -2.74
CA TYR A 26 7.12 7.60 -4.15
C TYR A 26 6.00 6.82 -4.88
N TYR A 27 5.89 5.52 -4.63
CA TYR A 27 4.82 4.70 -5.20
C TYR A 27 3.44 5.15 -4.71
N VAL A 28 3.25 5.43 -3.41
CA VAL A 28 1.99 5.96 -2.87
C VAL A 28 1.59 7.26 -3.57
N TYR A 29 2.53 8.19 -3.72
CA TYR A 29 2.29 9.46 -4.40
C TYR A 29 1.83 9.24 -5.85
N ASN A 30 2.56 8.43 -6.63
CA ASN A 30 2.19 8.16 -8.01
C ASN A 30 0.84 7.45 -8.13
N SER A 31 0.57 6.45 -7.28
CA SER A 31 -0.72 5.75 -7.26
C SER A 31 -1.87 6.69 -6.91
N TYR A 32 -1.63 7.67 -6.04
CA TYR A 32 -2.62 8.69 -5.70
C TYR A 32 -2.92 9.64 -6.87
N ILE A 33 -1.89 10.09 -7.59
CA ILE A 33 -2.07 10.91 -8.81
C ILE A 33 -2.83 10.14 -9.89
N SER A 34 -2.51 8.85 -10.08
CA SER A 34 -3.25 8.00 -11.04
C SER A 34 -4.71 7.81 -10.64
N TYR A 35 -4.98 7.62 -9.35
CA TYR A 35 -6.36 7.56 -8.82
C TYR A 35 -7.12 8.86 -9.05
N GLN A 36 -6.52 10.01 -8.73
CA GLN A 36 -7.14 11.32 -8.94
C GLN A 36 -7.45 11.56 -10.42
N SER A 37 -6.50 11.25 -11.30
CA SER A 37 -6.69 11.39 -12.75
C SER A 37 -7.82 10.50 -13.27
N ALA A 38 -7.95 9.26 -12.76
CA ALA A 38 -9.05 8.36 -13.12
C ALA A 38 -10.40 8.88 -12.64
N GLN A 39 -10.45 9.47 -11.45
CA GLN A 39 -11.65 10.11 -10.93
C GLN A 39 -12.06 11.34 -11.75
N GLU A 40 -11.10 12.18 -12.15
CA GLU A 40 -11.35 13.35 -12.99
C GLU A 40 -11.85 12.94 -14.39
N LEU A 41 -11.27 11.90 -14.98
CA LEU A 41 -11.76 11.33 -16.24
C LEU A 41 -13.22 10.90 -16.14
N TYR A 42 -13.59 10.20 -15.07
CA TYR A 42 -14.97 9.75 -14.84
C TYR A 42 -15.95 10.94 -14.78
N ILE A 43 -15.59 11.98 -14.03
CA ILE A 43 -16.39 13.22 -13.96
C ILE A 43 -16.54 13.83 -15.35
N LYS A 44 -15.44 13.97 -16.10
CA LYS A 44 -15.44 14.57 -17.45
C LYS A 44 -16.26 13.77 -18.45
N LEU A 45 -16.24 12.44 -18.39
CA LEU A 45 -17.08 11.61 -19.24
C LEU A 45 -18.56 11.84 -18.96
N ASN A 46 -18.93 11.95 -17.68
CA ASN A 46 -20.30 12.25 -17.30
C ASN A 46 -20.73 13.64 -17.77
N GLU A 47 -19.89 14.66 -17.58
CA GLU A 47 -20.14 16.02 -18.07
C GLU A 47 -20.34 16.07 -19.59
N ASN A 48 -19.52 15.32 -20.34
CA ASN A 48 -19.59 15.27 -21.80
C ASN A 48 -20.89 14.63 -22.30
N LYS A 49 -21.48 13.67 -21.58
CA LYS A 49 -22.80 13.11 -21.94
C LYS A 49 -23.88 14.21 -22.00
N PHE A 50 -23.94 15.08 -21.00
CA PHE A 50 -24.90 16.19 -20.95
C PHE A 50 -24.56 17.30 -21.94
N THR A 51 -23.27 17.64 -22.06
CA THR A 51 -22.78 18.63 -23.03
C THR A 51 -23.15 18.21 -24.45
N ASN A 52 -22.92 16.94 -24.79
CA ASN A 52 -23.23 16.39 -26.10
C ASN A 52 -24.74 16.42 -26.41
N ASN A 53 -25.57 16.02 -25.45
CA ASN A 53 -27.03 16.04 -25.61
C ASN A 53 -27.55 17.47 -25.87
N LEU A 54 -27.02 18.45 -25.13
CA LEU A 54 -27.35 19.85 -25.34
C LEU A 54 -26.89 20.33 -26.72
N MET A 55 -25.66 20.03 -27.12
CA MET A 55 -25.11 20.46 -28.41
C MET A 55 -25.84 19.87 -29.61
N SER A 56 -26.28 18.60 -29.56
CA SER A 56 -27.10 18.01 -30.63
C SER A 56 -28.41 18.79 -30.81
N ASN A 57 -29.07 19.16 -29.71
CA ASN A 57 -30.31 19.96 -29.74
C ASN A 57 -30.09 21.42 -30.13
N LEU A 58 -28.97 22.02 -29.71
CA LEU A 58 -28.58 23.39 -30.07
C LEU A 58 -28.24 23.49 -31.55
N SER A 59 -27.52 22.50 -32.09
CA SER A 59 -27.27 22.36 -33.52
C SER A 59 -28.59 22.29 -34.30
N ARG A 60 -29.56 21.50 -33.84
CA ARG A 60 -30.89 21.43 -34.47
C ARG A 60 -31.64 22.76 -34.42
N GLU A 61 -31.52 23.52 -33.32
CA GLU A 61 -32.06 24.89 -33.23
C GLU A 61 -31.38 25.82 -34.23
N ARG A 62 -30.06 25.77 -34.39
CA ARG A 62 -29.33 26.54 -35.41
C ARG A 62 -29.90 26.28 -36.80
N GLY A 63 -30.05 25.01 -37.18
CA GLY A 63 -30.56 24.64 -38.49
C GLY A 63 -31.99 25.10 -38.77
N LEU A 64 -32.89 24.98 -37.80
CA LEU A 64 -34.25 25.52 -37.92
C LEU A 64 -34.25 27.06 -37.95
N THR A 65 -33.32 27.69 -37.24
CA THR A 65 -33.16 29.14 -37.21
C THR A 65 -32.75 29.65 -38.58
N VAL A 66 -31.69 29.10 -39.18
CA VAL A 66 -31.24 29.54 -40.50
C VAL A 66 -32.26 29.20 -41.59
N MET A 67 -32.95 28.07 -41.50
CA MET A 67 -34.05 27.76 -42.42
C MET A 67 -35.20 28.77 -42.30
N TYR A 68 -35.51 29.26 -41.09
CA TYR A 68 -36.48 30.33 -40.86
C TYR A 68 -36.03 31.67 -41.46
N LEU A 69 -34.75 32.03 -41.30
CA LEU A 69 -34.17 33.22 -41.92
C LEU A 69 -34.23 33.15 -43.46
N GLY A 70 -33.99 31.97 -44.03
CA GLY A 70 -34.03 31.79 -45.48
C GLY A 70 -35.44 31.84 -46.07
N ASN A 71 -36.44 31.32 -45.34
CA ASN A 71 -37.84 31.46 -45.71
C ASN A 71 -38.74 31.43 -44.46
N SER A 72 -39.20 32.61 -44.07
CA SER A 72 -40.03 32.78 -42.89
C SER A 72 -41.48 32.38 -43.17
N SER A 73 -41.81 31.16 -42.75
CA SER A 73 -43.17 30.64 -42.73
C SER A 73 -43.63 30.35 -41.31
N ASP A 74 -44.95 30.43 -41.07
CA ASP A 74 -45.56 30.06 -39.79
C ASP A 74 -45.21 28.62 -39.38
N ARG A 75 -45.08 27.73 -40.35
CA ARG A 75 -44.71 26.33 -40.12
C ARG A 75 -43.28 26.23 -39.59
N THR A 76 -42.32 26.88 -40.25
CA THR A 76 -40.91 26.87 -39.82
C THR A 76 -40.75 27.55 -38.47
N HIS A 77 -41.44 28.68 -38.25
CA HIS A 77 -41.45 29.38 -36.96
C HIS A 77 -42.00 28.50 -35.83
N LYS A 78 -43.10 27.78 -36.05
CA LYS A 78 -43.67 26.86 -35.05
C LYS A 78 -42.71 25.70 -34.70
N SER A 79 -42.04 25.13 -35.70
CA SER A 79 -41.01 24.11 -35.47
C SER A 79 -39.84 24.66 -34.67
N LEU A 80 -39.37 25.87 -35.01
CA LEU A 80 -38.29 26.56 -34.29
C LEU A 80 -38.66 26.81 -32.82
N GLN A 81 -39.85 27.35 -32.54
CA GLN A 81 -40.31 27.57 -31.16
C GLN A 81 -40.42 26.25 -30.38
N THR A 82 -40.84 25.16 -31.04
CA THR A 82 -40.87 23.83 -30.42
C THR A 82 -39.46 23.36 -30.05
N GLN A 83 -38.48 23.51 -30.95
CA GLN A 83 -37.09 23.12 -30.70
C GLN A 83 -36.44 23.97 -29.61
N ARG A 84 -36.71 25.28 -29.55
CA ARG A 84 -36.21 26.18 -28.50
C ARG A 84 -36.61 25.71 -27.10
N ASN A 85 -37.87 25.28 -26.94
CA ASN A 85 -38.34 24.70 -25.68
C ASN A 85 -37.63 23.39 -25.31
N ILE A 86 -37.20 22.61 -26.30
CA ILE A 86 -36.39 21.40 -26.05
C ILE A 86 -34.99 21.80 -25.59
N VAL A 87 -34.35 22.75 -26.28
CA VAL A 87 -33.02 23.27 -25.90
C VAL A 87 -33.05 23.87 -24.50
N ASP A 88 -34.09 24.62 -24.13
CA ASP A 88 -34.20 25.21 -22.79
C ASP A 88 -34.30 24.14 -21.70
N LYS A 89 -35.00 23.02 -21.95
CA LYS A 89 -35.02 21.86 -21.03
C LYS A 89 -33.65 21.19 -20.95
N LYS A 90 -32.98 20.98 -22.09
CA LYS A 90 -31.64 20.38 -22.12
C LYS A 90 -30.59 21.25 -21.46
N LEU A 91 -30.73 22.57 -21.52
CA LEU A 91 -29.87 23.50 -20.81
C LEU A 91 -30.04 23.40 -19.29
N GLN A 92 -31.26 23.16 -18.81
CA GLN A 92 -31.50 22.88 -17.39
C GLN A 92 -30.83 21.57 -16.94
N GLU A 93 -30.98 20.49 -17.73
CA GLU A 93 -30.31 19.21 -17.47
C GLU A 93 -28.77 19.37 -17.45
N TYR A 94 -28.22 20.09 -18.42
CA TYR A 94 -26.78 20.42 -18.48
C TYR A 94 -26.34 21.20 -17.23
N SER A 95 -27.02 22.28 -16.89
CA SER A 95 -26.65 23.14 -15.76
C SER A 95 -26.73 22.42 -14.41
N ALA A 96 -27.59 21.40 -14.30
CA ALA A 96 -27.75 20.60 -13.10
C ALA A 96 -26.64 19.53 -12.93
N ASN A 97 -26.00 19.10 -14.00
CA ASN A 97 -25.06 17.96 -13.98
C ASN A 97 -23.62 18.32 -14.40
N VAL A 98 -23.43 19.52 -14.93
CA VAL A 98 -22.13 20.02 -15.37
C VAL A 98 -21.74 21.21 -14.50
N HIS A 99 -20.77 20.98 -13.62
CA HIS A 99 -20.35 21.95 -12.59
C HIS A 99 -18.96 22.51 -12.84
N THR A 100 -18.15 21.79 -13.61
CA THR A 100 -16.73 22.08 -13.86
C THR A 100 -16.47 22.64 -15.26
N SER A 101 -17.48 22.70 -16.13
CA SER A 101 -17.33 23.22 -17.49
C SER A 101 -17.18 24.75 -17.48
N SER A 102 -16.27 25.21 -18.34
CA SER A 102 -15.86 26.61 -18.43
C SER A 102 -17.07 27.54 -18.49
N GLY A 103 -17.08 28.58 -17.65
CA GLY A 103 -18.13 29.62 -17.68
C GLY A 103 -18.22 30.40 -19.00
N LYS A 104 -17.53 29.95 -20.06
CA LYS A 104 -17.55 30.49 -21.41
C LYS A 104 -18.70 29.86 -22.22
N LEU A 105 -18.79 28.53 -22.32
CA LEU A 105 -19.89 27.86 -23.04
C LEU A 105 -21.27 28.26 -22.49
N ALA A 106 -21.42 28.34 -21.16
CA ALA A 106 -22.67 28.78 -20.56
C ALA A 106 -23.06 30.23 -20.93
N LYS A 107 -22.07 31.11 -21.11
CA LYS A 107 -22.31 32.49 -21.58
C LYS A 107 -22.71 32.50 -23.05
N ASP A 108 -22.06 31.69 -23.87
CA ASP A 108 -22.36 31.63 -25.31
C ASP A 108 -23.77 31.08 -25.54
N ILE A 109 -24.19 30.06 -24.78
CA ILE A 109 -25.58 29.57 -24.82
C ILE A 109 -26.57 30.64 -24.34
N ALA A 110 -26.23 31.39 -23.29
CA ALA A 110 -27.08 32.51 -22.85
C ALA A 110 -27.19 33.60 -23.93
N TYR A 111 -26.13 33.82 -24.72
CA TYR A 111 -26.14 34.74 -25.85
C TYR A 111 -27.04 34.22 -26.98
N VAL A 112 -27.04 32.92 -27.27
CA VAL A 112 -28.01 32.29 -28.19
C VAL A 112 -29.44 32.60 -27.74
N GLN A 113 -29.77 32.36 -26.47
CA GLN A 113 -31.11 32.60 -25.94
C GLN A 113 -31.54 34.07 -26.04
N GLN A 114 -30.62 35.02 -25.78
CA GLN A 114 -30.87 36.46 -25.90
C GLN A 114 -31.12 36.89 -27.34
N SER A 115 -30.40 36.27 -28.29
CA SER A 115 -30.48 36.59 -29.72
C SER A 115 -31.80 36.15 -30.37
N ARG A 116 -32.53 35.19 -29.78
CA ARG A 116 -33.81 34.68 -30.30
C ARG A 116 -34.83 35.78 -30.63
N LYS A 117 -34.90 36.85 -29.85
CA LYS A 117 -35.83 37.97 -30.10
C LYS A 117 -35.49 38.76 -31.36
N ALA A 118 -34.20 38.94 -31.65
CA ALA A 118 -33.75 39.65 -32.82
C ALA A 118 -33.85 38.76 -34.07
N ILE A 119 -33.60 37.45 -33.92
CA ILE A 119 -33.90 36.42 -34.93
C ILE A 119 -35.39 36.43 -35.33
N ASP A 120 -36.30 36.44 -34.34
CA ASP A 120 -37.75 36.41 -34.61
C ASP A 120 -38.25 37.70 -35.30
N LYS A 121 -37.50 38.80 -35.16
CA LYS A 121 -37.73 40.06 -35.88
C LYS A 121 -37.03 40.12 -37.23
N GLN A 122 -36.17 39.15 -37.54
CA GLN A 122 -35.27 39.16 -38.70
C GLN A 122 -34.32 40.37 -38.71
N ASP A 123 -33.93 40.86 -37.53
CA ASP A 123 -32.97 41.97 -37.37
C ASP A 123 -31.51 41.47 -37.39
N ILE A 124 -31.26 40.22 -37.81
CA ILE A 124 -29.96 39.54 -37.77
C ILE A 124 -29.75 38.76 -39.07
N GLU A 125 -28.53 38.79 -39.59
CA GLU A 125 -28.11 38.12 -40.81
C GLU A 125 -27.71 36.64 -40.58
N PHE A 126 -27.70 35.86 -41.65
CA PHE A 126 -27.29 34.45 -41.60
C PHE A 126 -25.90 34.24 -40.99
N ASP A 127 -24.92 35.03 -41.41
CA ASP A 127 -23.53 34.88 -40.98
C ASP A 127 -23.38 35.09 -39.46
N GLU A 128 -24.05 36.10 -38.92
CA GLU A 128 -24.06 36.38 -37.48
C GLU A 128 -24.73 35.24 -36.69
N VAL A 129 -25.85 34.69 -37.16
CA VAL A 129 -26.46 33.52 -36.52
C VAL A 129 -25.56 32.30 -36.60
N PHE A 130 -25.05 32.00 -37.80
CA PHE A 130 -24.37 30.75 -38.09
C PHE A 130 -22.98 30.69 -37.46
N ASN A 131 -22.18 31.75 -37.61
CA ASN A 131 -20.79 31.80 -37.17
C ASN A 131 -20.65 32.43 -35.77
N ASP A 132 -21.27 33.59 -35.53
CA ASP A 132 -20.97 34.40 -34.33
C ASP A 132 -21.81 34.03 -33.10
N ILE A 133 -23.06 33.61 -33.31
CA ILE A 133 -23.97 33.24 -32.22
C ILE A 133 -23.86 31.74 -31.92
N PHE A 134 -24.28 30.88 -32.86
CA PHE A 134 -24.29 29.44 -32.61
C PHE A 134 -22.91 28.80 -32.85
N GLY A 135 -22.16 29.29 -33.84
CA GLY A 135 -20.82 28.75 -34.17
C GLY A 135 -19.83 28.89 -33.01
N VAL A 136 -19.84 30.01 -32.30
CA VAL A 136 -19.02 30.22 -31.10
C VAL A 136 -19.36 29.19 -30.01
N ALA A 137 -20.64 29.03 -29.66
CA ALA A 137 -21.07 28.05 -28.66
C ALA A 137 -20.66 26.61 -29.04
N GLN A 138 -20.79 26.26 -30.32
CA GLN A 138 -20.41 24.95 -30.85
C GLN A 138 -18.88 24.71 -30.75
N ASN A 139 -18.07 25.73 -31.07
CA ASN A 139 -16.61 25.65 -30.97
C ASN A 139 -16.12 25.54 -29.52
N ASP A 140 -16.81 26.22 -28.61
CA ASP A 140 -16.51 26.15 -27.18
C ASP A 140 -16.82 24.77 -26.60
N ALA A 141 -17.94 24.16 -26.99
CA ALA A 141 -18.24 22.77 -26.64
C ALA A 141 -17.22 21.80 -27.24
N LEU A 142 -16.79 22.01 -28.49
CA LEU A 142 -15.76 21.20 -29.12
C LEU A 142 -14.42 21.23 -28.35
N THR A 143 -14.05 22.41 -27.84
CA THR A 143 -12.87 22.58 -26.99
C THR A 143 -13.01 21.78 -25.69
N GLN A 144 -14.20 21.79 -25.06
CA GLN A 144 -14.46 20.98 -23.87
C GLN A 144 -14.37 19.47 -24.15
N PHE A 145 -14.90 18.99 -25.28
CA PHE A 145 -14.75 17.57 -25.64
C PHE A 145 -13.28 17.17 -25.81
N GLN A 146 -12.46 18.05 -26.40
CA GLN A 146 -11.03 17.81 -26.61
C GLN A 146 -10.22 17.68 -25.30
N GLU A 147 -10.72 18.18 -24.18
CA GLU A 147 -10.08 18.00 -22.85
C GLU A 147 -9.91 16.52 -22.49
N LEU A 148 -10.76 15.63 -23.01
CA LEU A 148 -10.63 14.18 -22.80
C LEU A 148 -9.28 13.62 -23.28
N SER A 149 -8.67 14.24 -24.30
CA SER A 149 -7.39 13.80 -24.84
C SER A 149 -6.21 13.99 -23.88
N ALA A 150 -6.38 14.80 -22.82
CA ALA A 150 -5.37 15.00 -21.80
C ALA A 150 -5.21 13.78 -20.87
N PHE A 151 -6.24 12.94 -20.74
CA PHE A 151 -6.27 11.80 -19.82
C PHE A 151 -5.62 10.56 -20.45
N ARG A 152 -4.29 10.44 -20.34
CA ARG A 152 -3.50 9.33 -20.90
C ARG A 152 -3.27 8.22 -19.88
N LEU A 153 -4.35 7.71 -19.30
CA LEU A 153 -4.30 6.68 -18.24
C LEU A 153 -4.24 5.26 -18.79
N ASP A 154 -4.79 5.06 -19.98
CA ASP A 154 -4.97 3.75 -20.60
C ASP A 154 -5.02 3.89 -22.13
N ASP A 155 -4.44 2.92 -22.83
CA ASP A 155 -4.35 2.93 -24.30
C ASP A 155 -5.73 2.74 -24.95
N GLN A 156 -6.62 1.94 -24.36
CA GLN A 156 -7.97 1.73 -24.89
C GLN A 156 -8.82 2.99 -24.72
N ILE A 157 -8.76 3.64 -23.55
CA ILE A 157 -9.40 4.95 -23.33
C ILE A 157 -8.91 5.97 -24.35
N SER A 158 -7.61 5.99 -24.65
CA SER A 158 -7.04 6.90 -25.65
C SER A 158 -7.55 6.60 -27.08
N ALA A 159 -7.69 5.32 -27.43
CA ALA A 159 -8.24 4.89 -28.71
C ALA A 159 -9.73 5.25 -28.85
N LEU A 160 -10.53 4.99 -27.81
CA LEU A 160 -11.95 5.34 -27.77
C LEU A 160 -12.16 6.86 -27.81
N THR A 161 -11.38 7.64 -27.06
CA THR A 161 -11.40 9.11 -27.09
C THR A 161 -11.14 9.63 -28.50
N SER A 162 -10.15 9.07 -29.19
CA SER A 162 -9.81 9.48 -30.55
C SER A 162 -10.95 9.21 -31.53
N ALA A 163 -11.64 8.07 -31.39
CA ALA A 163 -12.81 7.74 -32.20
C ALA A 163 -13.99 8.66 -31.87
N TYR A 164 -14.24 8.92 -30.58
CA TYR A 164 -15.31 9.79 -30.11
C TYR A 164 -15.15 11.21 -30.65
N LEU A 165 -13.94 11.77 -30.57
CA LEU A 165 -13.65 13.10 -31.11
C LEU A 165 -13.80 13.14 -32.64
N ASN A 166 -13.43 12.08 -33.36
CA ASN A 166 -13.66 12.01 -34.80
C ASN A 166 -15.15 12.04 -35.14
N LEU A 167 -15.99 11.31 -34.40
CA LEU A 167 -17.44 11.35 -34.57
C LEU A 167 -18.02 12.73 -34.25
N ILE A 168 -17.61 13.36 -33.15
CA ILE A 168 -18.04 14.74 -32.82
C ILE A 168 -17.71 15.71 -33.96
N HIS A 169 -16.50 15.62 -34.52
CA HIS A 169 -16.10 16.46 -35.64
C HIS A 169 -16.98 16.20 -36.87
N ALA A 170 -17.14 14.94 -37.28
CA ALA A 170 -17.99 14.57 -38.41
C ALA A 170 -19.44 15.02 -38.22
N LYS A 171 -19.99 14.87 -37.01
CA LYS A 171 -21.33 15.34 -36.63
C LYS A 171 -21.45 16.86 -36.74
N ASN A 172 -20.47 17.60 -36.23
CA ASN A 172 -20.47 19.06 -36.29
C ASN A 172 -20.43 19.57 -37.74
N PHE A 173 -19.62 18.95 -38.59
CA PHE A 173 -19.56 19.29 -40.01
C PHE A 173 -20.83 18.87 -40.76
N THR A 174 -21.42 17.72 -40.43
CA THR A 174 -22.73 17.28 -40.96
C THR A 174 -23.83 18.27 -40.59
N GLY A 175 -23.87 18.74 -39.34
CA GLY A 175 -24.79 19.80 -38.91
C GLY A 175 -24.55 21.12 -39.63
N SER A 176 -23.29 21.50 -39.84
CA SER A 176 -22.94 22.72 -40.57
C SER A 176 -23.34 22.64 -42.04
N GLU A 177 -23.16 21.48 -42.69
CA GLU A 177 -23.64 21.21 -44.04
C GLU A 177 -25.17 21.28 -44.11
N ARG A 178 -25.86 20.61 -43.18
CA ARG A 178 -27.34 20.63 -43.08
C ARG A 178 -27.83 22.07 -43.08
N ASP A 179 -27.28 22.88 -42.19
CA ASP A 179 -27.77 24.21 -41.89
C ASP A 179 -27.46 25.18 -43.03
N PHE A 180 -26.24 25.15 -43.56
CA PHE A 180 -25.81 25.98 -44.68
C PHE A 180 -26.68 25.74 -45.92
N ILE A 181 -26.89 24.46 -46.29
CA ILE A 181 -27.68 24.11 -47.47
C ILE A 181 -29.18 24.32 -47.23
N SER A 182 -29.69 24.03 -46.04
CA SER A 182 -31.11 24.33 -45.71
C SER A 182 -31.43 25.80 -45.88
N TYR A 183 -30.51 26.70 -45.50
CA TYR A 183 -30.66 28.14 -45.71
C TYR A 183 -30.71 28.51 -47.20
N THR A 184 -29.81 27.98 -48.02
CA THR A 184 -29.78 28.27 -49.46
C THR A 184 -30.99 27.71 -50.20
N LEU A 185 -31.40 26.47 -49.90
CA LEU A 185 -32.61 25.87 -50.45
C LEU A 185 -33.87 26.66 -50.05
N ALA A 186 -33.93 27.15 -48.82
CA ALA A 186 -35.07 27.94 -48.34
C ALA A 186 -35.19 29.27 -49.10
N ARG A 187 -34.07 29.95 -49.38
CA ARG A 187 -34.03 31.18 -50.18
C ARG A 187 -34.24 30.95 -51.68
N SER A 188 -33.97 29.73 -52.17
CA SER A 188 -33.97 29.40 -53.61
C SER A 188 -33.07 30.32 -54.44
N THR A 189 -31.85 30.57 -53.94
CA THR A 189 -30.84 31.42 -54.59
C THR A 189 -29.73 30.59 -55.20
N ALA A 190 -29.14 31.06 -56.30
CA ALA A 190 -27.92 30.49 -56.86
C ALA A 190 -26.75 30.63 -55.87
N PHE A 191 -25.78 29.72 -55.96
CA PHE A 191 -24.54 29.78 -55.18
C PHE A 191 -23.57 30.76 -55.82
N ASP A 192 -22.86 31.50 -54.98
CA ASP A 192 -21.61 32.09 -55.40
C ASP A 192 -20.44 31.06 -55.32
N PRO A 193 -19.29 31.34 -55.96
CA PRO A 193 -18.15 30.42 -55.94
C PRO A 193 -17.59 30.13 -54.54
N GLU A 194 -17.74 31.04 -53.58
CA GLU A 194 -17.25 30.89 -52.20
C GLU A 194 -18.18 29.97 -51.39
N GLU A 195 -19.50 30.12 -51.56
CA GLU A 195 -20.52 29.23 -50.99
C GLU A 195 -20.32 27.79 -51.48
N LEU A 196 -20.02 27.60 -52.77
CA LEU A 196 -19.78 26.26 -53.34
C LEU A 196 -18.52 25.61 -52.76
N ASN A 197 -17.43 26.38 -52.65
CA ASN A 197 -16.19 25.90 -52.02
C ASN A 197 -16.39 25.55 -50.54
N THR A 198 -17.17 26.37 -49.83
CA THR A 198 -17.54 26.12 -48.43
C THR A 198 -18.29 24.80 -48.32
N TRP A 199 -19.29 24.57 -49.18
CA TRP A 199 -20.05 23.32 -49.16
C TRP A 199 -19.18 22.09 -49.47
N LEU A 200 -18.33 22.15 -50.50
CA LEU A 200 -17.40 21.06 -50.81
C LEU A 200 -16.45 20.75 -49.64
N SER A 201 -15.98 21.78 -48.93
CA SER A 201 -15.18 21.57 -47.71
C SER A 201 -16.00 20.93 -46.59
N LEU A 202 -17.28 21.27 -46.44
CA LEU A 202 -18.13 20.70 -45.41
C LEU A 202 -18.40 19.22 -45.69
N ILE A 203 -18.72 18.84 -46.94
CA ILE A 203 -18.94 17.45 -47.37
C ILE A 203 -17.72 16.59 -46.99
N GLY A 204 -16.52 17.00 -47.41
CA GLY A 204 -15.31 16.21 -47.16
C GLY A 204 -15.00 16.01 -45.68
N LYS A 205 -15.38 16.95 -44.81
CA LYS A 205 -15.19 16.85 -43.35
C LYS A 205 -16.34 16.11 -42.67
N ALA A 206 -17.57 16.23 -43.17
CA ALA A 206 -18.75 15.54 -42.67
C ALA A 206 -18.69 14.02 -42.93
N ASP A 207 -18.07 13.62 -44.04
CA ASP A 207 -17.93 12.21 -44.42
C ASP A 207 -16.62 11.58 -43.90
N ALA A 208 -15.79 12.34 -43.17
CA ALA A 208 -14.54 11.87 -42.58
C ALA A 208 -14.75 11.05 -41.29
N ILE A 209 -15.64 10.06 -41.35
CA ILE A 209 -15.91 9.11 -40.27
C ILE A 209 -14.90 7.97 -40.37
N TYR A 210 -13.92 7.95 -39.46
CA TYR A 210 -12.89 6.93 -39.41
C TYR A 210 -12.73 6.36 -37.99
N ILE A 211 -13.10 5.08 -37.87
CA ILE A 211 -13.01 4.32 -36.63
C ILE A 211 -11.73 3.46 -36.69
N ARG A 212 -10.80 3.70 -35.76
CA ARG A 212 -9.51 2.98 -35.72
C ARG A 212 -9.71 1.49 -35.41
N ALA A 213 -8.82 0.66 -35.93
CA ALA A 213 -8.80 -0.78 -35.63
C ALA A 213 -8.47 -1.12 -34.16
N ALA A 214 -7.90 -0.19 -33.38
CA ALA A 214 -7.49 -0.41 -32.00
C ALA A 214 -8.65 -0.39 -30.98
N ILE A 215 -9.90 -0.23 -31.43
CA ILE A 215 -11.08 -0.31 -30.58
C ILE A 215 -11.38 -1.79 -30.26
N LEU A 216 -11.91 -2.05 -29.05
CA LEU A 216 -12.33 -3.38 -28.62
C LEU A 216 -13.27 -4.03 -29.67
N PRO A 217 -13.13 -5.34 -29.94
CA PRO A 217 -13.93 -6.02 -30.97
C PRO A 217 -15.44 -5.87 -30.78
N GLU A 218 -15.94 -5.93 -29.54
CA GLU A 218 -17.36 -5.76 -29.21
C GLU A 218 -17.85 -4.35 -29.58
N THR A 219 -17.16 -3.30 -29.11
CA THR A 219 -17.49 -1.91 -29.44
C THR A 219 -17.40 -1.64 -30.95
N LYS A 220 -16.43 -2.25 -31.63
CA LYS A 220 -16.34 -2.15 -33.09
C LYS A 220 -17.53 -2.80 -33.79
N GLN A 221 -17.99 -3.95 -33.29
CA GLN A 221 -19.17 -4.62 -33.83
C GLN A 221 -20.42 -3.75 -33.65
N GLU A 222 -20.64 -3.19 -32.46
CA GLU A 222 -21.78 -2.27 -32.22
C GLU A 222 -21.75 -1.05 -33.15
N LEU A 223 -20.56 -0.49 -33.42
CA LEU A 223 -20.41 0.62 -34.38
C LEU A 223 -20.66 0.17 -35.83
N ASP A 224 -20.23 -1.03 -36.19
CA ASP A 224 -20.48 -1.62 -37.50
C ASP A 224 -21.98 -1.89 -37.70
N GLU A 225 -22.70 -2.32 -36.66
CA GLU A 225 -24.16 -2.50 -36.68
C GLU A 225 -24.91 -1.17 -36.92
N ILE A 226 -24.34 -0.03 -36.52
CA ILE A 226 -24.91 1.29 -36.84
C ILE A 226 -24.56 1.70 -38.26
N PHE A 227 -23.27 1.74 -38.62
CA PHE A 227 -22.85 2.36 -39.89
C PHE A 227 -22.92 1.45 -41.11
N LYS A 228 -23.06 0.13 -40.93
CA LYS A 228 -23.15 -0.86 -42.02
C LYS A 228 -24.50 -1.54 -42.12
N ASP A 229 -25.48 -1.11 -41.32
CA ASP A 229 -26.86 -1.47 -41.52
C ASP A 229 -27.33 -1.03 -42.92
N GLU A 230 -28.17 -1.85 -43.57
CA GLU A 230 -28.59 -1.65 -44.95
C GLU A 230 -29.39 -0.35 -45.14
N ASP A 231 -30.28 -0.03 -44.20
CA ASP A 231 -31.11 1.17 -44.25
C ASP A 231 -30.23 2.42 -44.03
N ASN A 232 -29.27 2.35 -43.11
CA ASN A 232 -28.35 3.45 -42.82
C ASN A 232 -27.36 3.72 -43.97
N LEU A 233 -26.89 2.68 -44.66
CA LEU A 233 -26.11 2.83 -45.88
C LEU A 233 -26.96 3.45 -47.00
N GLY A 234 -28.22 3.05 -47.12
CA GLY A 234 -29.19 3.66 -48.04
C GLY A 234 -29.35 5.15 -47.80
N LEU A 235 -29.49 5.59 -46.54
CA LEU A 235 -29.55 7.01 -46.18
C LEU A 235 -28.30 7.78 -46.66
N PHE A 236 -27.10 7.22 -46.53
CA PHE A 236 -25.88 7.90 -47.00
C PHE A 236 -25.81 8.00 -48.52
N GLU A 237 -26.33 6.99 -49.23
CA GLU A 237 -26.47 7.03 -50.69
C GLU A 237 -27.51 8.07 -51.13
N ASP A 238 -28.66 8.14 -50.45
CA ASP A 238 -29.70 9.14 -50.71
C ASP A 238 -29.18 10.57 -50.50
N ILE A 239 -28.45 10.81 -49.41
CA ILE A 239 -27.79 12.10 -49.15
C ILE A 239 -26.80 12.44 -50.29
N THR A 240 -26.05 11.47 -50.78
CA THR A 240 -25.09 11.67 -51.88
C THR A 240 -25.78 11.98 -53.20
N THR A 241 -26.92 11.33 -53.46
CA THR A 241 -27.76 11.60 -54.62
C THR A 241 -28.32 13.01 -54.55
N GLU A 242 -28.88 13.41 -53.41
CA GLU A 242 -29.44 14.74 -53.18
C GLU A 242 -28.38 15.85 -53.24
N ARG A 243 -27.16 15.60 -52.74
CA ARG A 243 -26.01 16.50 -52.97
C ARG A 243 -25.78 16.73 -54.46
N THR A 244 -25.83 15.66 -55.26
CA THR A 244 -25.61 15.74 -56.71
C THR A 244 -26.72 16.53 -57.40
N GLU A 245 -27.98 16.31 -57.04
CA GLU A 245 -29.12 17.06 -57.59
C GLU A 245 -29.04 18.55 -57.25
N ILE A 246 -28.73 18.89 -56.00
CA ILE A 246 -28.54 20.28 -55.58
C ILE A 246 -27.37 20.91 -56.33
N MET A 247 -26.23 20.20 -56.46
CA MET A 247 -25.05 20.66 -57.19
C MET A 247 -25.34 20.99 -58.67
N GLN A 248 -26.28 20.29 -59.31
CA GLN A 248 -26.65 20.58 -60.69
C GLN A 248 -27.44 21.89 -60.84
N ALA A 249 -28.19 22.28 -59.81
CA ALA A 249 -29.04 23.47 -59.79
C ALA A 249 -28.40 24.69 -59.11
N VAL A 250 -27.13 24.62 -58.68
CA VAL A 250 -26.47 25.73 -57.95
C VAL A 250 -26.36 27.01 -58.77
N ASN A 251 -26.33 26.94 -60.09
CA ASN A 251 -26.14 28.12 -60.95
C ASN A 251 -27.44 28.91 -61.19
N ASP A 252 -28.60 28.25 -61.16
CA ASP A 252 -29.90 28.89 -61.43
C ASP A 252 -30.78 29.02 -60.17
N GLY A 253 -30.44 28.32 -59.08
CA GLY A 253 -31.18 28.33 -57.83
C GLY A 253 -32.51 27.58 -57.89
N LEU A 254 -32.76 26.82 -58.97
CA LEU A 254 -34.01 26.11 -59.21
C LEU A 254 -33.97 24.69 -58.63
N TYR A 255 -33.80 24.62 -57.31
CA TYR A 255 -33.66 23.33 -56.62
C TYR A 255 -34.97 22.53 -56.61
N ALA A 256 -34.89 21.26 -57.02
CA ALA A 256 -35.97 20.30 -56.84
C ALA A 256 -36.11 19.87 -55.36
N THR A 257 -34.96 19.74 -54.68
CA THR A 257 -34.87 19.38 -53.26
C THR A 257 -35.44 20.48 -52.38
N ARG A 258 -36.32 20.10 -51.46
CA ARG A 258 -36.88 21.02 -50.46
C ARG A 258 -35.94 21.11 -49.26
N ALA A 259 -35.77 22.32 -48.73
CA ALA A 259 -34.99 22.57 -47.51
C ALA A 259 -35.38 21.64 -46.34
N GLY A 260 -36.68 21.39 -46.15
CA GLY A 260 -37.16 20.49 -45.10
C GLY A 260 -36.80 19.01 -45.31
N SER A 261 -36.75 18.54 -46.56
CA SER A 261 -36.33 17.16 -46.87
C SER A 261 -34.84 16.98 -46.61
N TRP A 262 -34.02 17.91 -47.12
CA TRP A 262 -32.59 17.97 -46.86
C TRP A 262 -32.28 18.02 -45.35
N PHE A 263 -32.96 18.91 -44.64
CA PHE A 263 -32.85 19.05 -43.19
C PHE A 263 -33.11 17.73 -42.45
N SER A 264 -34.16 16.99 -42.86
CA SER A 264 -34.52 15.72 -42.24
C SER A 264 -33.46 14.64 -42.48
N MET A 265 -32.99 14.45 -43.71
CA MET A 265 -31.99 13.41 -44.03
C MET A 265 -30.69 13.62 -43.25
N LEU A 266 -30.17 14.85 -43.23
CA LEU A 266 -28.93 15.14 -42.51
C LEU A 266 -29.15 15.09 -40.99
N THR A 267 -30.36 15.39 -40.50
CA THR A 267 -30.71 15.18 -39.09
C THR A 267 -30.72 13.69 -38.73
N GLU A 268 -31.19 12.84 -39.64
CA GLU A 268 -31.15 11.38 -39.47
C GLU A 268 -29.71 10.86 -39.41
N LYS A 269 -28.84 11.30 -40.34
CA LYS A 269 -27.40 11.00 -40.27
C LYS A 269 -26.76 11.47 -38.96
N ILE A 270 -27.12 12.65 -38.46
CA ILE A 270 -26.63 13.17 -37.17
C ILE A 270 -27.09 12.25 -36.02
N ASN A 271 -28.33 11.76 -36.03
CA ASN A 271 -28.83 10.84 -35.01
C ASN A 271 -28.05 9.52 -35.01
N LEU A 272 -27.71 8.97 -36.18
CA LEU A 272 -26.86 7.78 -36.27
C LEU A 272 -25.46 8.02 -35.68
N ILE A 273 -24.88 9.20 -35.91
CA ILE A 273 -23.61 9.56 -35.29
C ILE A 273 -23.77 9.73 -33.76
N ASP A 274 -24.88 10.31 -33.29
CA ASP A 274 -25.19 10.42 -31.85
C ASP A 274 -25.30 9.02 -31.20
N GLU A 275 -25.93 8.04 -31.86
CA GLU A 275 -26.00 6.65 -31.39
C GLU A 275 -24.60 6.02 -31.29
N ALA A 276 -23.76 6.21 -32.31
CA ALA A 276 -22.39 5.73 -32.30
C ALA A 276 -21.52 6.40 -31.22
N GLU A 277 -21.75 7.69 -30.95
CA GLU A 277 -21.10 8.39 -29.84
C GLU A 277 -21.52 7.84 -28.47
N ILE A 278 -22.78 7.44 -28.30
CA ILE A 278 -23.27 6.80 -27.06
C ILE A 278 -22.57 5.44 -26.85
N VAL A 279 -22.40 4.65 -27.90
CA VAL A 279 -21.63 3.39 -27.85
C VAL A 279 -20.21 3.64 -27.35
N LEU A 280 -19.51 4.63 -27.93
CA LEU A 280 -18.15 4.98 -27.52
C LEU A 280 -18.07 5.50 -26.09
N LEU A 281 -18.97 6.41 -25.69
CA LEU A 281 -19.02 6.94 -24.32
C LEU A 281 -19.32 5.84 -23.31
N THR A 282 -20.17 4.87 -23.64
CA THR A 282 -20.51 3.74 -22.77
C THR A 282 -19.31 2.80 -22.62
N ALA A 283 -18.61 2.49 -23.71
CA ALA A 283 -17.39 1.69 -23.68
C ALA A 283 -16.28 2.40 -22.87
N MET A 284 -16.14 3.71 -23.02
CA MET A 284 -15.19 4.52 -22.26
C MET A 284 -15.54 4.55 -20.77
N ASP A 285 -16.81 4.72 -20.42
CA ASP A 285 -17.29 4.75 -19.02
C ASP A 285 -17.03 3.41 -18.33
N LYS A 286 -17.29 2.29 -19.02
CA LYS A 286 -16.95 0.94 -18.55
C LYS A 286 -15.45 0.80 -18.28
N ARG A 287 -14.60 1.17 -19.25
CA ARG A 287 -13.14 1.07 -19.09
C ARG A 287 -12.59 2.04 -18.04
N ALA A 288 -13.13 3.26 -17.94
CA ALA A 288 -12.76 4.23 -16.92
C ALA A 288 -13.06 3.72 -15.51
N SER A 289 -14.20 3.06 -15.32
CA SER A 289 -14.55 2.40 -14.04
C SER A 289 -13.58 1.27 -13.69
N GLU A 290 -13.18 0.44 -14.66
CA GLU A 290 -12.16 -0.59 -14.46
C GLU A 290 -10.81 0.01 -14.07
N VAL A 291 -10.34 1.02 -14.80
CA VAL A 291 -9.07 1.72 -14.51
C VAL A 291 -9.10 2.40 -13.15
N GLN A 292 -10.25 2.98 -12.75
CA GLN A 292 -10.41 3.55 -11.41
C GLN A 292 -10.29 2.47 -10.33
N ASN A 293 -10.92 1.31 -10.52
CA ASN A 293 -10.82 0.20 -9.57
C ASN A 293 -9.40 -0.36 -9.49
N GLU A 294 -8.71 -0.51 -10.62
CA GLU A 294 -7.29 -0.89 -10.68
C GLU A 294 -6.41 0.11 -9.93
N ALA A 295 -6.63 1.42 -10.14
CA ALA A 295 -5.91 2.48 -9.44
C ALA A 295 -6.13 2.45 -7.92
N ILE A 296 -7.35 2.18 -7.46
CA ILE A 296 -7.66 2.01 -6.02
C ILE A 296 -6.92 0.80 -5.44
N GLN A 297 -6.91 -0.33 -6.16
CA GLN A 297 -6.18 -1.52 -5.71
C GLN A 297 -4.68 -1.26 -5.59
N ILE A 298 -4.08 -0.63 -6.61
CA ILE A 298 -2.66 -0.26 -6.61
C ILE A 298 -2.35 0.73 -5.48
N LEU A 299 -3.21 1.73 -5.24
CA LEU A 299 -3.06 2.68 -4.15
C LEU A 299 -3.12 2.00 -2.78
N SER A 300 -4.11 1.13 -2.55
CA SER A 300 -4.26 0.40 -1.28
C SER A 300 -3.08 -0.53 -1.01
N GLY A 301 -2.54 -1.19 -2.06
CA GLY A 301 -1.32 -1.98 -1.98
C GLY A 301 -0.10 -1.13 -1.62
N ALA A 302 0.08 0.01 -2.29
CA ALA A 302 1.18 0.94 -2.01
C ALA A 302 1.13 1.48 -0.57
N VAL A 303 -0.05 1.87 -0.08
CA VAL A 303 -0.26 2.34 1.29
C VAL A 303 0.03 1.22 2.30
N SER A 304 -0.37 -0.02 2.00
CA SER A 304 -0.10 -1.18 2.87
C SER A 304 1.41 -1.44 3.01
N ILE A 305 2.15 -1.43 1.89
CA ILE A 305 3.61 -1.57 1.90
C ILE A 305 4.26 -0.41 2.66
N TRP A 306 3.76 0.81 2.48
CA TRP A 306 4.24 1.98 3.18
C TRP A 306 4.05 1.84 4.70
N ILE A 307 2.87 1.42 5.17
CA ILE A 307 2.60 1.16 6.60
C ILE A 307 3.52 0.05 7.14
N ILE A 308 3.68 -1.06 6.40
CA ILE A 308 4.58 -2.15 6.79
C ILE A 308 6.03 -1.63 6.93
N SER A 309 6.48 -0.75 6.03
CA SER A 309 7.82 -0.15 6.12
C SER A 309 8.01 0.65 7.41
N ILE A 310 6.98 1.38 7.86
CA ILE A 310 6.99 2.13 9.12
C ILE A 310 7.01 1.19 10.33
N ILE A 311 6.23 0.11 10.30
CA ILE A 311 6.21 -0.90 11.37
C ILE A 311 7.58 -1.57 11.51
N ILE A 312 8.19 -1.97 10.38
CA ILE A 312 9.54 -2.56 10.37
C ILE A 312 10.57 -1.54 10.89
N ALA A 313 10.42 -0.25 10.55
CA ALA A 313 11.26 0.83 11.10
C ALA A 313 11.19 0.92 12.63
N LEU A 314 9.98 0.94 13.17
CA LEU A 314 9.73 0.99 14.61
C LEU A 314 10.29 -0.24 15.32
N LEU A 315 10.03 -1.44 14.77
CA LEU A 315 10.50 -2.69 15.35
C LEU A 315 12.04 -2.78 15.30
N GLY A 316 12.66 -2.37 14.19
CA GLY A 316 14.12 -2.29 14.06
C GLY A 316 14.76 -1.30 15.01
N LEU A 317 14.10 -0.17 15.31
CA LEU A 317 14.55 0.79 16.31
C LEU A 317 14.48 0.23 17.73
N LEU A 318 13.37 -0.43 18.10
CA LEU A 318 13.17 -1.05 19.41
C LEU A 318 14.19 -2.17 19.64
N MET A 319 14.33 -3.11 18.70
CA MET A 319 15.30 -4.20 18.81
C MET A 319 16.74 -3.68 18.87
N ALA A 320 17.10 -2.67 18.08
CA ALA A 320 18.43 -2.07 18.16
C ALA A 320 18.73 -1.45 19.53
N THR A 321 17.72 -0.86 20.19
CA THR A 321 17.88 -0.33 21.55
C THR A 321 18.01 -1.44 22.59
N ASP A 322 17.23 -2.51 22.49
CA ASP A 322 17.26 -3.62 23.43
C ASP A 322 18.58 -4.40 23.33
N ILE A 323 19.02 -4.72 22.11
CA ILE A 323 20.31 -5.38 21.87
C ILE A 323 21.46 -4.53 22.42
N ALA A 324 21.48 -3.23 22.14
CA ALA A 324 22.52 -2.35 22.66
C ALA A 324 22.54 -2.29 24.20
N LYS A 325 21.36 -2.32 24.84
CA LYS A 325 21.27 -2.36 26.31
C LYS A 325 21.77 -3.69 26.87
N ASN A 326 21.40 -4.81 26.26
CA ASN A 326 21.83 -6.14 26.68
C ASN A 326 23.33 -6.33 26.54
N ILE A 327 23.92 -5.86 25.42
CA ILE A 327 25.38 -5.88 25.23
C ILE A 327 26.09 -5.07 26.30
N LYS A 328 25.58 -3.86 26.62
CA LYS A 328 26.18 -3.03 27.69
C LYS A 328 26.08 -3.67 29.08
N ASN A 329 24.97 -4.34 29.38
CA ASN A 329 24.83 -5.08 30.64
C ASN A 329 25.80 -6.26 30.71
N LEU A 330 25.97 -6.99 29.61
CA LEU A 330 26.93 -8.10 29.52
C LEU A 330 28.37 -7.61 29.68
N GLU A 331 28.72 -6.49 29.05
CA GLU A 331 30.01 -5.82 29.21
C GLU A 331 30.28 -5.50 30.70
N ALA A 332 29.29 -4.95 31.40
CA ALA A 332 29.42 -4.66 32.83
C ALA A 332 29.62 -5.93 33.68
N VAL A 333 28.95 -7.04 33.35
CA VAL A 333 29.13 -8.32 34.04
C VAL A 333 30.54 -8.89 33.78
N LEU A 334 31.01 -8.85 32.54
CA LEU A 334 32.34 -9.33 32.17
C LEU A 334 33.45 -8.51 32.84
N ASN A 335 33.31 -7.18 32.88
CA ASN A 335 34.27 -6.31 33.58
C ASN A 335 34.28 -6.56 35.10
N ARG A 336 33.12 -6.82 35.70
CA ARG A 336 33.06 -7.24 37.12
C ARG A 336 33.74 -8.59 37.35
N ALA A 337 33.54 -9.56 36.47
CA ALA A 337 34.19 -10.87 36.56
C ALA A 337 35.72 -10.76 36.38
N ALA A 338 36.17 -9.92 35.45
CA ALA A 338 37.59 -9.61 35.25
C ALA A 338 38.23 -8.99 36.49
N SER A 339 37.53 -8.08 37.18
CA SER A 339 38.04 -7.43 38.39
C SER A 339 38.12 -8.37 39.62
N GLY A 340 37.35 -9.46 39.64
CA GLY A 340 37.30 -10.41 40.74
C GLY A 340 38.28 -11.58 40.62
N THR A 341 38.96 -11.72 39.49
CA THR A 341 39.97 -12.77 39.27
C THR A 341 41.36 -12.22 39.58
N SER A 342 42.11 -12.91 40.45
CA SER A 342 43.49 -12.55 40.88
C SER A 342 44.55 -12.65 39.77
N LEU A 343 44.15 -12.67 38.50
CA LEU A 343 45.02 -12.71 37.32
C LEU A 343 45.49 -11.31 36.89
N THR A 344 45.20 -10.29 37.69
CA THR A 344 45.62 -8.90 37.43
C THR A 344 46.94 -8.62 38.13
N ASP A 345 48.03 -9.14 37.56
CA ASP A 345 49.35 -8.56 37.76
C ASP A 345 49.50 -7.37 36.79
N ASP A 346 49.88 -6.22 37.35
CA ASP A 346 50.38 -5.00 36.72
C ASP A 346 49.45 -4.18 35.76
N ASN A 347 48.97 -3.04 36.29
CA ASN A 347 48.80 -1.73 35.64
C ASN A 347 47.99 -1.55 34.32
N ASN A 348 47.26 -2.54 33.81
CA ASN A 348 46.30 -2.30 32.72
C ASN A 348 44.86 -2.55 33.17
N ASP A 349 44.07 -1.48 33.24
CA ASP A 349 42.62 -1.52 33.43
C ASP A 349 41.99 -2.25 32.22
N HIS A 350 41.76 -3.56 32.35
CA HIS A 350 41.18 -4.40 31.30
C HIS A 350 39.68 -4.13 31.19
N ASN A 351 39.32 -2.93 30.72
CA ASN A 351 37.96 -2.57 30.38
C ASN A 351 37.59 -3.26 29.06
N ILE A 352 36.97 -4.44 29.17
CA ILE A 352 36.42 -5.18 28.04
C ILE A 352 35.38 -4.27 27.37
N ASN A 353 35.64 -3.91 26.12
CA ASN A 353 34.72 -3.11 25.32
C ASN A 353 34.14 -3.97 24.20
N LEU A 354 32.88 -4.40 24.37
CA LEU A 354 32.21 -5.27 23.42
C LEU A 354 31.90 -4.57 22.09
N ASP A 355 32.05 -3.24 21.99
CA ASP A 355 31.92 -2.49 20.74
C ASP A 355 33.05 -2.76 19.73
N THR A 356 34.10 -3.45 20.16
CA THR A 356 35.28 -3.73 19.34
C THR A 356 35.52 -5.22 19.20
N SER A 357 36.03 -5.63 18.03
CA SER A 357 36.43 -7.03 17.81
C SER A 357 37.48 -7.49 18.82
N ALA A 358 38.38 -6.59 19.25
CA ALA A 358 39.40 -6.88 20.24
C ALA A 358 38.79 -7.16 21.62
N GLY A 359 37.84 -6.34 22.08
CA GLY A 359 37.17 -6.56 23.37
C GLY A 359 36.30 -7.82 23.38
N THR A 360 35.65 -8.19 22.26
CA THR A 360 34.98 -9.50 22.17
C THR A 360 35.95 -10.67 22.28
N THR A 361 37.14 -10.59 21.66
CA THR A 361 38.16 -11.63 21.81
C THR A 361 38.68 -11.71 23.26
N GLN A 362 38.88 -10.57 23.92
CA GLN A 362 39.26 -10.52 25.34
C GLN A 362 38.18 -11.14 26.23
N ALA A 363 36.90 -10.89 25.97
CA ALA A 363 35.80 -11.50 26.70
C ALA A 363 35.81 -13.04 26.59
N TYR A 364 36.05 -13.59 25.39
CA TYR A 364 36.16 -15.03 25.20
C TYR A 364 37.36 -15.62 25.95
N ALA A 365 38.52 -14.97 25.88
CA ALA A 365 39.72 -15.42 26.59
C ALA A 365 39.52 -15.41 28.11
N LEU A 366 38.85 -14.38 28.64
CA LEU A 366 38.51 -14.30 30.06
C LEU A 366 37.56 -15.43 30.48
N LEU A 367 36.50 -15.68 29.70
CA LEU A 367 35.55 -16.76 29.99
C LEU A 367 36.25 -18.12 30.04
N GLU A 368 37.14 -18.39 29.08
CA GLU A 368 37.92 -19.64 29.06
C GLU A 368 38.80 -19.78 30.31
N SER A 369 39.49 -18.69 30.70
CA SER A 369 40.32 -18.67 31.90
C SER A 369 39.52 -18.89 33.18
N ILE A 370 38.34 -18.28 33.31
CA ILE A 370 37.47 -18.45 34.48
C ILE A 370 36.97 -19.89 34.57
N ILE A 371 36.57 -20.48 33.44
CA ILE A 371 36.12 -21.88 33.39
C ILE A 371 37.23 -22.81 33.86
N GLU A 372 38.45 -22.62 33.36
CA GLU A 372 39.60 -23.46 33.72
C GLU A 372 40.01 -23.28 35.19
N GLN A 373 40.05 -22.04 35.70
CA GLN A 373 40.33 -21.79 37.11
C GLN A 373 39.29 -22.45 38.02
N THR A 374 38.00 -22.30 37.70
CA THR A 374 36.91 -22.92 38.47
C THR A 374 37.02 -24.44 38.46
N ARG A 375 37.45 -25.03 37.34
CA ARG A 375 37.70 -26.47 37.23
C ARG A 375 38.84 -26.91 38.14
N GLN A 376 39.94 -26.16 38.18
CA GLN A 376 41.09 -26.44 39.05
C GLN A 376 40.75 -26.28 40.53
N ASP A 377 40.10 -25.18 40.92
CA ASP A 377 39.70 -24.93 42.31
C ASP A 377 38.78 -26.03 42.84
N LYS A 378 37.84 -26.49 42.01
CA LYS A 378 36.98 -27.64 42.34
C LYS A 378 37.79 -28.92 42.55
N GLN A 379 38.77 -29.19 41.70
CA GLN A 379 39.61 -30.37 41.82
C GLN A 379 40.44 -30.33 43.11
N PHE A 380 41.08 -29.19 43.41
CA PHE A 380 41.84 -29.01 44.65
C PHE A 380 40.97 -29.17 45.89
N ALA A 381 39.74 -28.62 45.88
CA ALA A 381 38.82 -28.76 47.01
C ALA A 381 38.41 -30.23 47.26
N LEU A 382 38.21 -31.01 46.19
CA LEU A 382 37.91 -32.44 46.29
C LEU A 382 39.09 -33.23 46.85
N GLU A 383 40.29 -32.99 46.32
CA GLU A 383 41.51 -33.67 46.79
C GLU A 383 41.81 -33.34 48.26
N ALA A 384 41.65 -32.09 48.67
CA ALA A 384 41.82 -31.68 50.07
C ALA A 384 40.79 -32.34 50.99
N SER A 385 39.53 -32.47 50.55
CA SER A 385 38.48 -33.16 51.30
C SER A 385 38.80 -34.64 51.48
N GLU A 386 39.27 -35.32 50.44
CA GLU A 386 39.64 -36.73 50.50
C GLU A 386 40.84 -36.97 51.42
N ALA A 387 41.88 -36.11 51.32
CA ALA A 387 43.05 -36.17 52.18
C ALA A 387 42.69 -35.95 53.67
N LYS A 388 41.78 -35.01 53.97
CA LYS A 388 41.25 -34.78 55.34
C LYS A 388 40.61 -36.04 55.90
N SER A 389 39.73 -36.68 55.13
CA SER A 389 39.04 -37.91 55.56
C SER A 389 40.03 -39.06 55.79
N MET A 390 41.02 -39.24 54.90
CA MET A 390 42.03 -40.27 55.04
C MET A 390 42.92 -40.06 56.28
N PHE A 391 43.31 -38.82 56.55
CA PHE A 391 44.11 -38.48 57.73
C PHE A 391 43.37 -38.81 59.03
N LEU A 392 42.10 -38.42 59.15
CA LEU A 392 41.29 -38.68 60.36
C LEU A 392 41.10 -40.18 60.60
N ALA A 393 40.83 -40.96 59.54
CA ALA A 393 40.70 -42.41 59.62
C ALA A 393 41.99 -43.09 60.13
N ASN A 394 43.14 -42.70 59.56
CA ASN A 394 44.44 -43.27 59.96
C ASN A 394 44.81 -42.89 61.41
N MET A 395 44.61 -41.63 61.81
CA MET A 395 44.91 -41.19 63.17
C MET A 395 44.07 -41.91 64.22
N SER A 396 42.79 -42.18 63.94
CA SER A 396 41.97 -42.96 64.86
C SER A 396 42.52 -44.37 65.11
N HIS A 397 42.97 -45.05 64.05
CA HIS A 397 43.53 -46.39 64.17
C HIS A 397 44.82 -46.39 65.02
N GLU A 398 45.71 -45.42 64.78
CA GLU A 398 46.98 -45.28 65.50
C GLU A 398 46.80 -44.90 66.98
N ILE A 399 45.69 -44.24 67.35
CA ILE A 399 45.38 -43.94 68.75
C ILE A 399 44.66 -45.11 69.43
N ARG A 400 43.76 -45.81 68.71
CA ARG A 400 43.00 -46.96 69.27
C ARG A 400 43.92 -48.10 69.69
N THR A 401 44.95 -48.43 68.91
CA THR A 401 45.86 -49.54 69.21
C THR A 401 46.59 -49.41 70.57
N PRO A 402 47.30 -48.30 70.87
CA PRO A 402 47.92 -48.13 72.18
C PRO A 402 46.89 -47.97 73.30
N LEU A 403 45.74 -47.34 73.04
CA LEU A 403 44.70 -47.10 74.04
C LEU A 403 44.04 -48.39 74.51
N ASN A 404 43.73 -49.31 73.59
CA ASN A 404 43.26 -50.66 73.93
C ASN A 404 44.32 -51.45 74.72
N GLY A 405 45.60 -51.20 74.47
CA GLY A 405 46.69 -51.73 75.30
C GLY A 405 46.65 -51.18 76.72
N ILE A 406 46.46 -49.87 76.89
CA ILE A 406 46.31 -49.23 78.20
C ILE A 406 45.10 -49.79 78.94
N VAL A 407 43.93 -49.86 78.30
CA VAL A 407 42.69 -50.44 78.86
C VAL A 407 42.90 -51.89 79.30
N GLY A 408 43.48 -52.72 78.44
CA GLY A 408 43.75 -54.13 78.79
C GLY A 408 44.75 -54.29 79.94
N PHE A 409 45.78 -53.44 80.04
CA PHE A 409 46.70 -53.47 81.18
C PHE A 409 46.06 -52.91 82.46
N THR A 410 45.16 -51.93 82.37
CA THR A 410 44.41 -51.45 83.53
C THR A 410 43.44 -52.49 84.06
N GLU A 411 42.75 -53.24 83.18
CA GLU A 411 41.91 -54.39 83.57
C GLU A 411 42.74 -55.45 84.30
N LEU A 412 43.88 -55.84 83.73
CA LEU A 412 44.78 -56.83 84.35
C LEU A 412 45.31 -56.38 85.72
N LEU A 413 45.58 -55.07 85.90
CA LEU A 413 46.01 -54.52 87.18
C LEU A 413 44.89 -54.56 88.23
N LYS A 414 43.63 -54.35 87.81
CA LYS A 414 42.44 -54.35 88.68
C LYS A 414 42.15 -55.73 89.30
N ASP A 415 42.58 -56.79 88.62
CA ASP A 415 42.54 -58.19 89.07
C ASP A 415 43.67 -58.57 90.05
N THR A 416 44.55 -57.63 90.41
CA THR A 416 45.61 -57.83 91.42
C THR A 416 45.24 -57.24 92.79
N ASP A 417 45.98 -57.59 93.84
CA ASP A 417 45.81 -57.02 95.18
C ASP A 417 46.28 -55.55 95.22
N LEU A 418 45.40 -54.65 94.82
CA LEU A 418 45.60 -53.20 94.90
C LEU A 418 45.08 -52.65 96.23
N HIS A 419 45.84 -51.74 96.85
CA HIS A 419 45.34 -50.94 97.97
C HIS A 419 44.52 -49.73 97.47
N ASP A 420 43.64 -49.20 98.32
CA ASP A 420 42.54 -48.29 97.94
C ASP A 420 42.96 -47.13 97.00
N GLU A 421 44.06 -46.43 97.29
CA GLU A 421 44.58 -45.34 96.43
C GLU A 421 45.01 -45.81 95.02
N GLN A 422 45.57 -47.02 94.89
CA GLN A 422 45.96 -47.56 93.59
C GLN A 422 44.77 -47.98 92.75
N ARG A 423 43.71 -48.50 93.40
CA ARG A 423 42.45 -48.84 92.71
C ARG A 423 41.79 -47.59 92.14
N GLU A 424 41.76 -46.50 92.91
CA GLU A 424 41.25 -45.21 92.44
C GLU A 424 42.05 -44.67 91.23
N PHE A 425 43.38 -44.79 91.22
CA PHE A 425 44.17 -44.38 90.05
C PHE A 425 43.91 -45.24 88.81
N VAL A 426 43.74 -46.56 88.96
CA VAL A 426 43.40 -47.45 87.83
C VAL A 426 42.02 -47.11 87.26
N ASP A 427 41.01 -46.90 88.13
CA ASP A 427 39.66 -46.52 87.71
C ASP A 427 39.64 -45.17 86.98
N ILE A 428 40.49 -44.21 87.39
CA ILE A 428 40.63 -42.93 86.68
C ILE A 428 41.25 -43.12 85.28
N ILE A 429 42.26 -43.99 85.13
CA ILE A 429 42.91 -44.25 83.84
C ILE A 429 41.95 -44.96 82.89
N GLU A 430 41.19 -45.95 83.38
CA GLU A 430 40.16 -46.67 82.62
C GLU A 430 39.10 -45.70 82.12
N LYS A 431 38.47 -44.94 83.03
CA LYS A 431 37.43 -43.95 82.68
C LYS A 431 37.93 -42.87 81.72
N SER A 432 39.19 -42.46 81.84
CA SER A 432 39.82 -41.50 80.91
C SER A 432 40.07 -42.11 79.53
N SER A 433 40.40 -43.40 79.48
CA SER A 433 40.65 -44.13 78.23
C SER A 433 39.36 -44.40 77.46
N GLU A 434 38.28 -44.75 78.16
CA GLU A 434 36.94 -44.90 77.59
C GLU A 434 36.41 -43.58 77.02
N ASN A 435 36.52 -42.49 77.76
CA ASN A 435 36.12 -41.16 77.29
C ASN A 435 36.92 -40.73 76.04
N LEU A 436 38.22 -41.01 76.01
CA LEU A 436 39.03 -40.71 74.83
C LEU A 436 38.62 -41.56 73.60
N LEU A 437 38.27 -42.83 73.79
CA LEU A 437 37.73 -43.68 72.71
C LEU A 437 36.42 -43.10 72.17
N GLU A 438 35.53 -42.67 73.05
CA GLU A 438 34.25 -42.04 72.68
C GLU A 438 34.47 -40.78 71.85
N ILE A 439 35.35 -39.87 72.29
CA ILE A 439 35.69 -38.64 71.55
C ILE A 439 36.25 -38.97 70.15
N ILE A 440 37.13 -39.96 70.05
CA ILE A 440 37.74 -40.36 68.78
C ILE A 440 36.69 -40.95 67.83
N ASN A 441 35.78 -41.79 68.34
CA ASN A 441 34.70 -42.37 67.55
C ASN A 441 33.76 -41.27 67.04
N ASN A 442 33.39 -40.31 67.89
CA ASN A 442 32.56 -39.17 67.50
C ASN A 442 33.21 -38.30 66.39
N ILE A 443 34.54 -38.08 66.43
CA ILE A 443 35.26 -37.35 65.37
C ILE A 443 35.29 -38.13 64.05
N LEU A 444 35.44 -39.46 64.11
CA LEU A 444 35.37 -40.30 62.92
C LEU A 444 33.99 -40.30 62.29
N ASP A 445 32.93 -40.41 63.10
CA ASP A 445 31.56 -40.43 62.61
C ASP A 445 31.19 -39.10 61.95
N LEU A 446 31.63 -37.97 62.53
CA LEU A 446 31.52 -36.67 61.88
C LEU A 446 32.24 -36.63 60.52
N SER A 447 33.44 -37.20 60.42
CA SER A 447 34.18 -37.27 59.15
C SER A 447 33.50 -38.19 58.11
N LYS A 448 32.83 -39.27 58.54
CA LYS A 448 32.04 -40.14 57.66
C LYS A 448 30.78 -39.42 57.17
N ILE A 449 30.13 -38.63 58.02
CA ILE A 449 28.98 -37.79 57.64
C ILE A 449 29.38 -36.75 56.60
N GLU A 450 30.46 -36.01 56.85
CA GLU A 450 30.98 -35.00 55.89
C GLU A 450 31.35 -35.63 54.54
N SER A 451 31.81 -36.88 54.53
CA SER A 451 32.14 -37.64 53.31
C SER A 451 30.99 -38.49 52.76
N ASN A 452 29.79 -38.38 53.33
CA ASN A 452 28.58 -39.09 52.93
C ASN A 452 28.69 -40.64 52.98
N LYS A 453 29.50 -41.17 53.89
CA LYS A 453 29.80 -42.59 54.14
C LYS A 453 29.21 -43.11 55.46
N LEU A 454 28.07 -42.57 55.91
CA LEU A 454 27.40 -43.05 57.12
C LEU A 454 26.66 -44.36 56.83
N GLU A 455 26.96 -45.41 57.60
CA GLU A 455 26.29 -46.71 57.53
C GLU A 455 25.49 -46.91 58.83
N ILE A 456 24.23 -47.35 58.71
CA ILE A 456 23.39 -47.65 59.88
C ILE A 456 23.58 -49.11 60.25
N GLU A 457 24.04 -49.36 61.48
CA GLU A 457 24.17 -50.72 62.02
C GLU A 457 22.87 -51.13 62.72
N GLU A 458 22.45 -52.38 62.50
CA GLU A 458 21.27 -52.97 63.15
C GLU A 458 21.74 -53.94 64.24
N ILE A 459 21.52 -53.57 65.51
CA ILE A 459 21.94 -54.36 66.67
C ILE A 459 20.75 -54.69 67.58
N VAL A 460 20.74 -55.94 68.07
CA VAL A 460 19.70 -56.42 68.99
C VAL A 460 20.05 -55.95 70.40
N PHE A 461 19.17 -55.17 71.02
CA PHE A 461 19.37 -54.65 72.37
C PHE A 461 18.17 -54.91 73.28
N ASN A 462 18.41 -54.90 74.58
CA ASN A 462 17.39 -55.01 75.61
C ASN A 462 16.96 -53.61 76.05
N ALA A 463 15.75 -53.22 75.69
CA ALA A 463 15.25 -51.88 75.95
C ALA A 463 15.21 -51.49 77.44
N ASN A 464 15.06 -52.47 78.34
CA ASN A 464 15.01 -52.18 79.78
C ASN A 464 16.39 -51.81 80.34
N GLU A 465 17.46 -52.51 79.91
CA GLU A 465 18.83 -52.23 80.38
C GLU A 465 19.35 -50.88 79.87
N GLU A 466 19.10 -50.55 78.59
CA GLU A 466 19.53 -49.27 78.02
C GLU A 466 18.84 -48.05 78.67
N PHE A 467 17.55 -48.19 79.01
CA PHE A 467 16.83 -47.13 79.69
C PHE A 467 17.30 -46.93 81.14
N GLU A 468 17.72 -47.99 81.81
CA GLU A 468 18.20 -47.93 83.19
C GLU A 468 19.58 -47.24 83.25
N SER A 469 20.47 -47.58 82.30
CA SER A 469 21.80 -46.94 82.19
C SER A 469 21.74 -45.45 81.81
N ALA A 470 20.72 -45.00 81.10
CA ALA A 470 20.56 -43.58 80.73
C ALA A 470 20.13 -42.68 81.91
N VAL A 471 19.75 -43.27 83.06
CA VAL A 471 19.17 -42.55 84.21
C VAL A 471 20.12 -42.50 85.43
N GLU A 472 21.18 -43.31 85.48
CA GLU A 472 22.25 -43.16 86.48
C GLU A 472 23.30 -42.12 86.02
N VAL A 473 23.45 -41.04 86.79
CA VAL A 473 24.47 -39.97 86.61
C VAL A 473 25.44 -39.97 87.78
#